data_AF-A0A1Z4RY35-F1
#
_entry.id   AF-A0A1Z4RY35-F1
#
_cell.length_a   1.000
_cell.length_b   1.000
_cell.length_c   1.000
_cell.angle_alpha   90.00
_cell.angle_beta   90.00
_cell.angle_gamma   90.00
#
_symmetry.space_group_name_H-M   'P 1'
#
loop_
_entity.id
_entity.type
_entity.pdbx_description
1 polymer ?
#
loop_
_entity_poly.entity_id
_entity_poly.type
_entity_poly.pdbx_seq_one_letter_code
_entity_poly.pdbx_strand_id
1 'polypeptide(L)'
;MALKPRMANSVKTDDQGYATATLADITFLDADETEYEQEQFLFDFLAEGTKKPVNLKLWTRTNINAQKYENGSTKDYSKLTRLCLQLGLFSESELSEAYKQGKEVDTDLDQLKGQKVRFKLFKQAKNHNLSQIDIKTLEPIGKSAK
;
A
#
# COMPACT_ATOMS: atom_id res chain seq x y z
N MET A 1 -17.98 -9.48 39.80
CA MET A 1 -17.25 -9.99 38.62
C MET A 1 -16.73 -8.80 37.83
N ALA A 2 -15.41 -8.62 37.74
CA ALA A 2 -14.84 -7.53 36.94
C ALA A 2 -15.02 -7.85 35.45
N LEU A 3 -15.63 -6.93 34.70
CA LEU A 3 -15.73 -7.00 33.24
C LEU A 3 -14.30 -6.97 32.67
N LYS A 4 -13.81 -8.10 32.16
CA LYS A 4 -12.55 -8.12 31.41
C LYS A 4 -12.74 -7.22 30.18
N PRO A 5 -11.86 -6.24 29.93
CA PRO A 5 -12.00 -5.38 28.76
C PRO A 5 -11.98 -6.25 27.50
N ARG A 6 -13.01 -6.12 26.66
CA ARG A 6 -13.04 -6.73 25.33
C ARG A 6 -11.98 -6.02 24.49
N MET A 7 -10.77 -6.56 24.44
CA MET A 7 -9.75 -6.07 23.52
C MET A 7 -10.27 -6.16 22.08
N ALA A 8 -10.31 -5.01 21.40
CA ALA A 8 -10.64 -4.92 19.98
C ALA A 8 -9.57 -5.66 19.16
N ASN A 9 -9.99 -6.31 18.07
CA ASN A 9 -9.05 -6.91 17.14
C ASN A 9 -8.23 -5.79 16.50
N SER A 10 -6.91 -5.86 16.67
CA SER A 10 -5.95 -4.84 16.27
C SER A 10 -4.85 -5.50 15.47
N VAL A 11 -4.24 -4.76 14.55
CA VAL A 11 -3.08 -5.25 13.80
C VAL A 11 -1.94 -5.52 14.78
N LYS A 12 -1.36 -6.71 14.70
CA LYS A 12 -0.20 -7.12 15.49
C LYS A 12 1.03 -6.41 14.93
N THR A 13 1.78 -5.76 15.80
CA THR A 13 3.04 -5.11 15.47
C THR A 13 4.18 -5.74 16.27
N ASP A 14 5.38 -5.75 15.71
CA ASP A 14 6.60 -6.15 16.40
C ASP A 14 7.13 -5.05 17.34
N ASP A 15 8.21 -5.35 18.07
CA ASP A 15 8.85 -4.42 19.00
C ASP A 15 9.41 -3.15 18.34
N GLN A 16 9.57 -3.16 17.01
CA GLN A 16 10.02 -2.03 16.20
C GLN A 16 8.85 -1.25 15.56
N GLY A 17 7.61 -1.68 15.79
CA GLY A 17 6.39 -1.08 15.29
C GLY A 17 6.02 -1.44 13.84
N TYR A 18 6.60 -2.49 13.28
CA TYR A 18 6.23 -3.04 11.98
C TYR A 18 5.10 -4.06 12.13
N ALA A 19 4.14 -4.00 11.21
CA ALA A 19 3.12 -5.00 10.99
C ALA A 19 3.50 -5.85 9.77
N THR A 20 3.11 -7.12 9.79
CA THR A 20 3.23 -8.03 8.64
C THR A 20 1.87 -8.25 8.02
N ALA A 21 1.78 -8.15 6.70
CA ALA A 21 0.58 -8.47 5.95
C ALA A 21 0.90 -9.23 4.66
N THR A 22 -0.11 -9.87 4.11
CA THR A 22 -0.07 -10.49 2.79
C THR A 22 -1.02 -9.74 1.87
N LEU A 23 -0.59 -9.32 0.69
CA LEU A 23 -1.49 -8.77 -0.31
C LEU A 23 -2.43 -9.87 -0.78
N ALA A 24 -3.70 -9.80 -0.39
CA ALA A 24 -4.68 -10.85 -0.65
C ALA A 24 -5.35 -10.65 -2.01
N ASP A 25 -5.75 -9.41 -2.31
CA ASP A 25 -6.41 -9.08 -3.56
C ASP A 25 -6.14 -7.64 -4.01
N ILE A 26 -6.38 -7.39 -5.29
CA ILE A 26 -6.28 -6.10 -5.95
C ILE A 26 -7.51 -5.98 -6.82
N THR A 27 -8.37 -5.03 -6.49
CA THR A 27 -9.61 -4.75 -7.21
C THR A 27 -9.48 -3.41 -7.93
N PHE A 28 -9.76 -3.39 -9.22
CA PHE A 28 -9.96 -2.16 -9.97
C PHE A 28 -11.39 -1.65 -9.75
N LEU A 29 -11.51 -0.38 -9.38
CA LEU A 29 -12.78 0.31 -9.19
C LEU A 29 -12.89 1.37 -10.29
N ASP A 30 -13.80 1.12 -11.22
CA ASP A 30 -14.19 2.10 -12.23
C ASP A 30 -14.76 3.36 -11.57
N ALA A 31 -14.59 4.50 -12.25
CA ALA A 31 -15.35 5.69 -11.92
C ALA A 31 -16.80 5.51 -12.36
N ASP A 32 -17.75 5.55 -11.42
CA ASP A 32 -19.16 5.70 -11.75
C ASP A 32 -19.41 7.06 -12.44
N GLU A 33 -20.55 7.22 -13.14
CA GLU A 33 -20.88 8.40 -14.00
C GLU A 33 -20.94 9.75 -13.25
N THR A 34 -20.69 9.77 -11.95
CA THR A 34 -20.64 10.97 -11.12
C THR A 34 -19.30 11.71 -11.31
N GLU A 35 -19.34 13.03 -11.61
CA GLU A 35 -18.15 13.91 -11.81
C GLU A 35 -17.08 13.89 -10.70
N TYR A 36 -17.36 13.25 -9.56
CA TYR A 36 -16.49 13.20 -8.38
C TYR A 36 -15.80 11.85 -8.18
N GLU A 37 -16.20 10.81 -8.92
CA GLU A 37 -15.61 9.48 -8.80
C GLU A 37 -14.46 9.33 -9.81
N GLN A 38 -13.33 8.85 -9.32
CA GLN A 38 -12.11 8.67 -10.11
C GLN A 38 -11.72 7.21 -10.03
N GLU A 39 -11.20 6.67 -11.13
CA GLU A 39 -10.71 5.30 -11.19
C GLU A 39 -9.64 5.06 -10.11
N GLN A 40 -9.77 3.95 -9.39
CA GLN A 40 -8.91 3.61 -8.28
C GLN A 40 -8.59 2.12 -8.24
N PHE A 41 -7.38 1.79 -7.79
CA PHE A 41 -7.05 0.45 -7.37
C PHE A 41 -7.20 0.34 -5.85
N LEU A 42 -7.97 -0.65 -5.42
CA LEU A 42 -8.08 -1.08 -4.03
C LEU A 42 -7.17 -2.29 -3.81
N PHE A 43 -6.20 -2.14 -2.92
CA PHE A 43 -5.32 -3.21 -2.46
C PHE A 43 -5.80 -3.71 -1.09
N ASP A 44 -6.15 -4.98 -1.01
CA ASP A 44 -6.57 -5.65 0.23
C ASP A 44 -5.37 -6.38 0.85
N PHE A 45 -4.85 -5.85 1.95
CA PHE A 45 -3.75 -6.46 2.72
C PHE A 45 -4.29 -7.19 3.94
N LEU A 46 -4.07 -8.50 4.00
CA LEU A 46 -4.42 -9.31 5.14
C LEU A 46 -3.29 -9.29 6.18
N ALA A 47 -3.41 -8.41 7.17
CA ALA A 47 -2.44 -8.28 8.25
C ALA A 47 -2.71 -9.26 9.40
N GLU A 48 -1.65 -9.69 10.08
CA GLU A 48 -1.80 -10.47 11.30
C GLU A 48 -2.44 -9.60 12.38
N GLY A 49 -3.54 -10.07 12.97
CA GLY A 49 -4.21 -9.39 14.07
C GLY A 49 -4.01 -10.09 15.40
N THR A 50 -4.33 -9.38 16.48
CA THR A 50 -4.24 -9.89 17.85
C THR A 50 -5.22 -11.03 18.15
N LYS A 51 -6.32 -11.17 17.39
CA LYS A 51 -7.29 -12.28 17.51
C LYS A 51 -7.61 -12.96 16.18
N LYS A 52 -7.80 -12.18 15.12
CA LYS A 52 -8.10 -12.64 13.76
C LYS A 52 -7.31 -11.78 12.77
N PRO A 53 -7.01 -12.28 11.57
CA PRO A 53 -6.44 -11.44 10.53
C PRO A 53 -7.28 -10.16 10.33
N VAL A 54 -6.60 -9.04 10.14
CA VAL A 54 -7.22 -7.73 9.92
C VAL A 54 -7.03 -7.38 8.45
N ASN A 55 -8.12 -7.19 7.73
CA ASN A 55 -8.03 -6.69 6.35
C ASN A 55 -7.78 -5.17 6.38
N LEU A 56 -6.68 -4.75 5.77
CA LEU A 56 -6.27 -3.37 5.60
C LEU A 56 -6.41 -2.98 4.14
N LYS A 57 -7.25 -1.99 3.89
CA LYS A 57 -7.52 -1.47 2.56
C LYS A 57 -6.62 -0.30 2.25
N LEU A 58 -6.00 -0.32 1.07
CA LEU A 58 -5.22 0.78 0.55
C LEU A 58 -5.75 1.19 -0.82
N TRP A 59 -6.32 2.38 -0.89
CA TRP A 59 -6.78 2.99 -2.13
C TRP A 59 -5.66 3.79 -2.77
N THR A 60 -5.44 3.52 -4.04
CA THR A 60 -4.52 4.26 -4.89
C THR A 60 -5.26 4.71 -6.15
N ARG A 61 -4.87 5.84 -6.72
CA ARG A 61 -5.33 6.23 -8.07
C ARG A 61 -4.63 5.35 -9.10
N THR A 62 -5.15 5.33 -10.32
CA THR A 62 -4.59 4.58 -11.47
C THR A 62 -3.32 5.20 -12.06
N ASN A 63 -3.02 6.45 -11.75
CA ASN A 63 -1.94 7.20 -12.41
C ASN A 63 -0.54 6.85 -11.86
N ILE A 64 0.33 6.36 -12.76
CA ILE A 64 1.76 6.17 -12.53
C ILE A 64 2.53 7.38 -13.07
N ASN A 65 3.20 8.13 -12.18
CA ASN A 65 3.99 9.31 -12.55
C ASN A 65 5.50 9.03 -12.49
N ALA A 66 6.22 9.37 -13.56
CA ALA A 66 7.68 9.27 -13.57
C ALA A 66 8.39 10.42 -12.84
N GLN A 67 7.68 11.53 -12.61
CA GLN A 67 8.22 12.72 -11.94
C GLN A 67 7.59 12.88 -10.55
N LYS A 68 8.43 13.17 -9.55
CA LYS A 68 7.97 13.47 -8.19
C LYS A 68 7.14 14.76 -8.22
N TYR A 69 5.90 14.71 -7.73
CA TYR A 69 5.08 15.89 -7.55
C TYR A 69 5.57 16.66 -6.32
N GLU A 70 5.59 17.98 -6.43
CA GLU A 70 5.90 18.86 -5.31
C GLU A 70 4.62 19.13 -4.52
N ASN A 71 4.53 18.60 -3.30
CA ASN A 71 3.42 18.88 -2.38
C ASN A 71 3.98 19.55 -1.13
N GLY A 72 4.00 20.88 -1.15
CA GLY A 72 4.71 21.70 -0.16
C GLY A 72 6.22 21.47 -0.24
N SER A 73 6.89 21.25 0.90
CA SER A 73 8.35 21.07 0.96
C SER A 73 8.85 19.67 0.56
N THR A 74 7.95 18.76 0.16
CA THR A 74 8.29 17.36 -0.13
C THR A 74 7.99 17.00 -1.58
N LYS A 75 9.00 16.49 -2.28
CA LYS A 75 8.87 15.91 -3.62
C LYS A 75 8.63 14.41 -3.48
N ASP A 76 7.47 13.93 -3.89
CA ASP A 76 7.11 12.52 -3.73
C ASP A 76 6.37 11.96 -4.96
N TYR A 77 6.41 10.64 -5.12
CA TYR A 77 5.68 9.95 -6.21
C TYR A 77 4.19 9.83 -5.88
N SER A 78 3.38 9.49 -6.89
CA SER A 78 1.99 9.08 -6.64
C SER A 78 1.97 7.84 -5.74
N LYS A 79 0.86 7.63 -5.03
CA LYS A 79 0.72 6.49 -4.13
C LYS A 79 0.94 5.15 -4.84
N LEU A 80 0.41 5.01 -6.06
CA LEU A 80 0.55 3.81 -6.88
C LEU A 80 2.01 3.63 -7.32
N THR A 81 2.62 4.65 -7.91
CA THR A 81 4.04 4.58 -8.31
C THR A 81 4.93 4.22 -7.15
N ARG A 82 4.73 4.84 -5.99
CA ARG A 82 5.51 4.54 -4.80
C ARG A 82 5.31 3.10 -4.34
N LEU A 83 4.08 2.62 -4.33
CA LEU A 83 3.75 1.25 -3.96
C LEU A 83 4.44 0.25 -4.90
N CYS A 84 4.36 0.47 -6.22
CA CYS A 84 5.01 -0.38 -7.21
C CYS A 84 6.54 -0.38 -7.08
N LEU A 85 7.16 0.78 -6.82
CA LEU A 85 8.60 0.90 -6.54
C LEU A 85 8.99 0.12 -5.28
N GLN A 86 8.24 0.28 -4.19
CA GLN A 86 8.52 -0.39 -2.91
C GLN A 86 8.33 -1.91 -2.98
N LEU A 87 7.32 -2.35 -3.74
CA LEU A 87 7.08 -3.76 -3.99
C LEU A 87 8.04 -4.36 -5.03
N GLY A 88 8.79 -3.52 -5.74
CA GLY A 88 9.76 -3.92 -6.76
C GLY A 88 9.11 -4.49 -8.01
N LEU A 89 8.02 -3.87 -8.49
CA LEU A 89 7.46 -4.13 -9.83
C LEU A 89 8.34 -3.51 -10.93
N PHE A 90 8.92 -2.35 -10.64
CA PHE A 90 9.88 -1.65 -11.48
C PHE A 90 10.80 -0.80 -10.61
N SER A 91 11.93 -0.41 -11.17
CA SER A 91 12.90 0.50 -10.55
C SER A 91 12.66 1.97 -10.95
N GLU A 92 13.21 2.92 -10.18
CA GLU A 92 13.20 4.34 -10.56
C GLU A 92 13.88 4.57 -11.94
N SER A 93 14.86 3.73 -12.29
CA SER A 93 15.56 3.77 -13.59
C SER A 93 14.63 3.39 -14.74
N GLU A 94 13.94 2.25 -14.63
CA GLU A 94 12.99 1.78 -15.66
C GLU A 94 11.85 2.77 -15.87
N LEU A 95 11.33 3.35 -14.78
CA LEU A 95 10.31 4.39 -14.84
C LEU A 95 10.83 5.66 -15.55
N SER A 96 12.07 6.06 -15.28
CA SER A 96 12.69 7.22 -15.93
C SER A 96 12.95 6.97 -17.42
N GLU A 97 13.39 5.76 -17.79
CA GLU A 97 13.63 5.37 -19.17
C GLU A 97 12.33 5.28 -19.98
N ALA A 98 11.29 4.66 -19.44
CA ALA A 98 9.97 4.61 -20.07
C ALA A 98 9.42 6.01 -20.33
N TYR A 99 9.54 6.91 -19.35
CA TYR A 99 9.13 8.31 -19.50
C TYR A 99 9.91 9.05 -20.59
N LYS A 100 11.23 8.91 -20.64
CA LYS A 100 12.07 9.51 -21.70
C LYS A 100 11.71 8.97 -23.08
N GLN A 101 11.29 7.71 -23.17
CA GLN A 101 10.87 7.06 -24.41
C GLN A 101 9.40 7.34 -24.75
N GLY A 102 8.65 8.06 -23.90
CA GLY A 102 7.21 8.30 -24.09
C GLY A 102 6.37 7.02 -24.02
N LYS A 103 6.87 5.97 -23.36
CA LYS A 103 6.19 4.69 -23.19
C LYS A 103 5.48 4.65 -21.84
N GLU A 104 4.30 4.04 -21.84
CA GLU A 104 3.62 3.70 -20.61
C GLU A 104 4.30 2.49 -19.96
N VAL A 105 4.42 2.52 -18.64
CA VAL A 105 4.92 1.38 -17.87
C VAL A 105 3.76 0.44 -17.68
N ASP A 106 3.67 -0.57 -18.56
CA ASP A 106 2.73 -1.67 -18.40
C ASP A 106 3.23 -2.56 -17.26
N THR A 107 2.52 -2.53 -16.13
CA THR A 107 2.84 -3.35 -14.96
C THR A 107 1.67 -4.22 -14.59
N ASP A 108 1.92 -5.51 -14.58
CA ASP A 108 0.99 -6.52 -14.12
C ASP A 108 0.93 -6.52 -12.59
N LEU A 109 -0.07 -5.81 -12.05
CA LEU A 109 -0.30 -5.71 -10.61
C LEU A 109 -0.65 -7.08 -9.99
N ASP A 110 -1.21 -8.02 -10.75
CA ASP A 110 -1.58 -9.34 -10.24
C ASP A 110 -0.35 -10.15 -9.76
N GLN A 111 0.85 -9.83 -10.25
CA GLN A 111 2.11 -10.42 -9.77
C GLN A 111 2.40 -10.14 -8.29
N LEU A 112 1.78 -9.11 -7.72
CA LEU A 112 1.91 -8.76 -6.32
C LEU A 112 1.01 -9.60 -5.40
N LYS A 113 -0.02 -10.26 -5.95
CA LYS A 113 -0.97 -11.04 -5.14
C LYS A 113 -0.25 -12.19 -4.46
N GLY A 114 -0.55 -12.40 -3.18
CA GLY A 114 0.12 -13.38 -2.32
C GLY A 114 1.47 -12.92 -1.76
N GLN A 115 1.98 -11.74 -2.15
CA GLN A 115 3.24 -11.24 -1.63
C GLN A 115 3.11 -10.82 -0.16
N LYS A 116 4.05 -11.28 0.67
CA LYS A 116 4.16 -10.84 2.07
C LYS A 116 4.95 -9.53 2.13
N VAL A 117 4.46 -8.60 2.93
CA VAL A 117 5.05 -7.29 3.14
C VAL A 117 5.10 -6.97 4.63
N ARG A 118 6.11 -6.21 5.03
CA ARG A 118 6.15 -5.53 6.33
C ARG A 118 6.00 -4.04 6.12
N PHE A 119 5.30 -3.36 7.01
CA PHE A 119 5.18 -1.91 7.00
C PHE A 119 4.91 -1.38 8.39
N LYS A 120 5.23 -0.11 8.64
CA LYS A 120 4.77 0.59 9.83
C LYS A 120 3.34 1.05 9.65
N LEU A 121 2.62 1.14 10.75
CA LEU A 121 1.31 1.80 10.80
C LEU A 121 1.51 3.29 11.09
N PHE A 122 0.77 4.15 10.40
CA PHE A 122 0.79 5.59 10.70
C PHE A 122 0.37 5.84 12.16
N LYS A 123 1.20 6.57 12.91
CA LYS A 123 0.91 6.87 14.34
C LYS A 123 -0.37 7.68 14.55
N GLN A 124 -0.80 8.49 13.57
CA GLN A 124 -2.05 9.28 13.64
C GLN A 124 -3.33 8.42 13.55
N ALA A 125 -3.23 7.17 13.07
CA ALA A 125 -4.31 6.19 13.10
C ALA A 125 -4.75 5.82 14.52
N LYS A 126 -3.88 6.02 15.52
CA LYS A 126 -4.15 5.65 16.92
C LYS A 126 -5.35 6.39 17.53
N ASN A 127 -5.69 7.58 17.04
CA ASN A 127 -6.83 8.35 17.54
C ASN A 127 -8.14 8.13 16.77
N HIS A 128 -8.09 7.68 15.51
CA HIS A 128 -9.28 7.52 14.66
C HIS A 128 -9.59 6.06 14.27
N ASN A 129 -8.95 5.07 14.90
CA ASN A 129 -9.24 3.64 14.70
C ASN A 129 -9.02 3.12 13.26
N LEU A 130 -8.44 3.93 12.38
CA LEU A 130 -8.16 3.59 10.99
C LEU A 130 -6.67 3.30 10.84
N SER A 131 -6.26 2.06 11.10
CA SER A 131 -4.89 1.60 10.86
C SER A 131 -4.54 1.81 9.38
N GLN A 132 -3.74 2.84 9.08
CA GLN A 132 -3.28 3.12 7.71
C GLN A 132 -1.87 2.59 7.51
N ILE A 133 -1.68 1.95 6.35
CA ILE A 133 -0.39 1.41 5.89
C ILE A 133 0.53 2.57 5.54
N ASP A 134 1.71 2.63 6.16
CA ASP A 134 2.75 3.56 5.74
C ASP A 134 3.53 2.99 4.55
N ILE A 135 3.10 3.38 3.35
CA ILE A 135 3.72 3.00 2.07
C ILE A 135 5.21 3.32 2.05
N LYS A 136 5.69 4.34 2.80
CA LYS A 136 7.11 4.72 2.82
C LYS A 136 8.00 3.65 3.45
N THR A 137 7.42 2.82 4.30
CA THR A 137 8.10 1.79 5.10
C THR A 137 7.73 0.38 4.64
N LEU A 138 6.99 0.29 3.53
CA LEU A 138 6.51 -0.95 2.99
C LEU A 138 7.66 -1.69 2.31
N GLU A 139 7.98 -2.87 2.82
CA GLU A 139 9.07 -3.68 2.31
C GLU A 139 8.58 -5.11 2.09
N PRO A 140 8.90 -5.74 0.95
CA PRO A 140 8.52 -7.12 0.69
C PRO A 140 9.34 -8.08 1.56
N ILE A 141 8.67 -9.05 2.17
CA ILE A 141 9.28 -10.13 2.96
C ILE A 141 9.45 -11.34 2.06
N GLY A 142 10.69 -11.76 1.81
CA GLY A 142 10.97 -13.00 1.08
C GLY A 142 11.04 -12.87 -0.44
N LYS A 143 11.17 -11.67 -1.01
CA LYS A 143 11.68 -11.52 -2.39
C LYS A 143 13.14 -11.96 -2.40
N SER A 144 13.36 -13.24 -2.65
CA SER A 144 14.64 -13.71 -3.18
C SER A 144 14.83 -13.01 -4.51
N ALA A 145 15.86 -12.18 -4.59
CA ALA A 145 16.31 -11.58 -5.84
C ALA A 145 16.37 -12.65 -6.93
N LYS A 146 15.69 -12.41 -8.04
CA LYS A 146 15.97 -13.05 -9.32
C LYS A 146 15.95 -11.97 -10.37
#